data_AF-A0A7C4T5G8-F1
#
_entry.id   AF-A0A7C4T5G8-F1
#
_cell.length_a   1.000
_cell.length_b   1.000
_cell.length_c   1.000
_cell.angle_alpha   90.00
_cell.angle_beta   90.00
_cell.angle_gamma   90.00
#
_symmetry.space_group_name_H-M   'P 1'
#
loop_
_entity.id
_entity.type
_entity.pdbx_description
1 polymer ?
#
loop_
_entity_poly.entity_id
_entity_poly.type
_entity_poly.pdbx_seq_one_letter_code
_entity_poly.pdbx_strand_id
1 'polypeptide(L)'
;MCYAVYIGSAVKIENSTPFNENNPGIYLISKKDEPIKDKFTNSFIYYIESHTGCSCGFFTDSRYEQDQEDCEQAERCRNELWTLIRNLLGKSIEVELCICWEGQQYKKPKNNVTVLSNPFLDSFLSFSELDFITIKQ
;
A
#
# COMPACT_ATOMS: atom_id res chain seq x y z
N MET A 1 -4.85 -15.79 -6.62
CA MET A 1 -3.63 -15.06 -6.23
C MET A 1 -4.08 -13.66 -5.84
N CYS A 2 -3.53 -13.08 -4.78
CA CYS A 2 -3.93 -11.77 -4.27
C CYS A 2 -2.91 -10.70 -4.67
N TYR A 3 -3.35 -9.44 -4.74
CA TYR A 3 -2.43 -8.33 -4.83
C TYR A 3 -1.66 -8.17 -3.52
N ALA A 4 -0.40 -7.74 -3.67
CA ALA A 4 0.48 -7.37 -2.60
C ALA A 4 0.95 -5.92 -2.80
N VAL A 5 0.68 -5.10 -1.80
CA VAL A 5 1.08 -3.69 -1.75
C VAL A 5 2.13 -3.52 -0.66
N TYR A 6 3.27 -2.96 -1.04
CA TYR A 6 4.37 -2.65 -0.14
C TYR A 6 4.58 -1.14 -0.10
N ILE A 7 4.91 -0.62 1.07
CA ILE A 7 5.27 0.79 1.29
C ILE A 7 6.69 0.89 1.83
N GLY A 8 7.50 1.71 1.17
CA GLY A 8 8.83 2.13 1.58
C GLY A 8 8.78 3.54 2.13
N SER A 9 9.41 3.76 3.29
CA SER A 9 9.53 5.08 3.90
C SER A 9 10.90 5.31 4.53
N ALA A 10 11.35 6.57 4.52
CA ALA A 10 12.57 6.99 5.20
C ALA A 10 12.41 7.01 6.73
N VAL A 11 11.17 7.05 7.22
CA VAL A 11 10.84 7.06 8.65
C VAL A 11 10.16 5.76 9.07
N LYS A 12 10.49 5.29 10.27
CA LYS A 12 9.91 4.08 10.84
C LYS A 12 8.44 4.33 11.22
N ILE A 13 7.57 3.39 10.85
CA ILE A 13 6.20 3.31 11.35
C ILE A 13 6.20 2.49 12.64
N GLU A 14 5.80 3.11 13.75
CA GLU A 14 5.85 2.49 15.09
C GLU A 14 4.70 1.50 15.35
N ASN A 15 3.60 1.60 14.61
CA ASN A 15 2.39 0.79 14.83
C ASN A 15 2.23 -0.34 13.81
N SER A 16 3.25 -1.19 13.63
CA SER A 16 3.10 -2.41 12.81
C SER A 16 2.31 -3.46 13.60
N THR A 17 1.05 -3.68 13.24
CA THR A 17 0.17 -4.68 13.86
C THR A 17 -0.25 -5.73 12.84
N PRO A 18 -0.33 -7.02 13.22
CA PRO A 18 -0.89 -8.07 12.36
C PRO A 18 -2.40 -7.91 12.23
N PHE A 19 -2.97 -8.43 11.13
CA PHE A 19 -4.41 -8.45 10.89
C PHE A 19 -5.23 -8.97 12.07
N ASN A 20 -6.37 -8.32 12.33
CA ASN A 20 -7.36 -8.73 13.31
C ASN A 20 -8.77 -8.60 12.72
N GLU A 21 -9.43 -9.73 12.51
CA GLU A 21 -10.79 -9.85 11.97
C GLU A 21 -11.85 -9.10 12.80
N ASN A 22 -11.61 -8.91 14.11
CA ASN A 22 -12.53 -8.19 14.99
C ASN A 22 -12.39 -6.67 14.93
N ASN A 23 -11.40 -6.15 14.18
CA ASN A 23 -11.16 -4.72 14.04
C ASN A 23 -10.70 -4.39 12.60
N PRO A 24 -11.59 -4.44 11.59
CA PRO A 24 -11.19 -4.21 10.21
C PRO A 24 -10.56 -2.82 10.01
N GLY A 25 -9.46 -2.77 9.26
CA GLY A 25 -8.66 -1.57 8.99
C GLY A 25 -7.39 -1.91 8.21
N ILE A 26 -6.45 -0.97 8.13
CA ILE A 26 -5.13 -1.25 7.54
C ILE A 26 -4.16 -1.86 8.55
N TYR A 27 -3.39 -2.85 8.10
CA TYR A 27 -2.39 -3.53 8.90
C TYR A 27 -1.03 -3.50 8.21
N LEU A 28 0.02 -3.33 9.00
CA LEU A 28 1.38 -3.12 8.51
C LEU A 28 2.29 -4.19 9.06
N ILE A 29 2.91 -4.97 8.18
CA ILE A 29 3.86 -6.02 8.54
C ILE A 29 5.24 -5.61 8.05
N SER A 30 6.20 -5.44 8.95
CA SER A 30 7.57 -5.07 8.57
C SER A 30 8.25 -6.18 7.77
N LYS A 31 8.85 -5.84 6.62
CA LYS A 31 9.50 -6.78 5.70
C LYS A 31 10.99 -6.46 5.54
N LYS A 32 11.76 -6.68 6.61
CA LYS A 32 13.18 -6.30 6.68
C LYS A 32 14.12 -7.13 5.78
N ASP A 33 13.70 -8.36 5.46
CA ASP A 33 14.55 -9.40 4.85
C ASP A 33 13.91 -10.07 3.61
N GLU A 34 12.99 -9.39 2.92
CA GLU A 34 12.33 -9.94 1.73
C GLU A 34 12.98 -9.48 0.40
N PRO A 35 12.90 -10.28 -0.67
CA PRO A 35 13.40 -9.92 -2.02
C PRO A 35 12.85 -8.61 -2.59
N ILE A 36 11.74 -8.12 -2.05
CA ILE A 36 11.14 -6.84 -2.45
C ILE A 36 12.05 -5.65 -2.08
N LYS A 37 12.94 -5.81 -1.09
CA LYS A 37 13.77 -4.75 -0.52
C LYS A 37 14.64 -4.05 -1.55
N ASP A 38 15.21 -4.81 -2.49
CA ASP A 38 16.13 -4.28 -3.50
C ASP A 38 15.45 -3.32 -4.50
N LYS A 39 14.12 -3.19 -4.45
CA LYS A 39 13.36 -2.23 -5.27
C LYS A 39 13.24 -0.85 -4.64
N PHE A 40 13.33 -0.79 -3.32
CA PHE A 40 13.11 0.44 -2.57
C PHE A 40 14.44 1.16 -2.33
N THR A 41 14.42 2.48 -2.43
CA THR A 41 15.54 3.30 -1.94
C THR A 41 15.41 3.52 -0.43
N ASN A 42 14.19 3.46 0.10
CA ASN A 42 13.88 3.60 1.51
C ASN A 42 14.21 2.34 2.32
N SER A 43 14.65 2.54 3.56
CA SER A 43 15.12 1.46 4.44
C SER A 43 14.01 0.76 5.24
N PHE A 44 12.89 1.45 5.51
CA PHE A 44 11.75 0.87 6.22
C PHE A 44 10.68 0.44 5.22
N ILE A 45 10.48 -0.87 5.11
CA ILE A 45 9.56 -1.47 4.15
C ILE A 45 8.52 -2.28 4.90
N TYR A 46 7.26 -2.09 4.51
CA TYR A 46 6.11 -2.75 5.11
C TYR A 46 5.21 -3.32 4.02
N TYR A 47 4.71 -4.53 4.27
CA TYR A 47 3.56 -5.07 3.56
C TYR A 47 2.28 -4.51 4.18
N ILE A 48 1.32 -4.11 3.35
CA ILE A 48 0.06 -3.50 3.79
C ILE A 48 -1.10 -4.46 3.51
N GLU A 49 -1.83 -4.83 4.55
CA GLU A 49 -3.08 -5.59 4.45
C GLU A 49 -4.26 -4.64 4.65
N SER A 50 -5.37 -4.92 3.96
CA SER A 50 -6.66 -4.26 4.15
C SER A 50 -7.54 -5.05 5.13
N HIS A 51 -8.82 -4.68 5.23
CA HIS A 51 -9.87 -5.39 5.96
C HIS A 51 -10.04 -6.87 5.59
N THR A 52 -9.50 -7.32 4.45
CA THR A 52 -9.58 -8.72 4.00
C THR A 52 -8.39 -9.58 4.42
N GLY A 53 -7.42 -9.02 5.15
CA GLY A 53 -6.18 -9.71 5.50
C GLY A 53 -5.20 -9.88 4.34
N CYS A 54 -5.42 -9.14 3.23
CA CYS A 54 -4.49 -9.01 2.12
C CYS A 54 -4.63 -7.62 1.50
N SER A 55 -3.84 -7.26 0.49
CA SER A 55 -3.90 -5.91 -0.10
C SER A 55 -5.05 -5.71 -1.11
N CYS A 56 -5.87 -6.73 -1.40
CA CYS A 56 -6.91 -6.65 -2.43
C CYS A 56 -7.99 -5.59 -2.13
N GLY A 57 -8.30 -5.31 -0.86
CA GLY A 57 -9.33 -4.32 -0.51
C GLY A 57 -8.94 -2.86 -0.81
N PHE A 58 -7.71 -2.60 -1.27
CA PHE A 58 -7.31 -1.28 -1.77
C PHE A 58 -7.72 -1.01 -3.22
N PHE A 59 -8.13 -2.05 -3.96
CA PHE A 59 -8.46 -1.96 -5.37
C PHE A 59 -9.97 -1.89 -5.54
N THR A 60 -10.45 -0.92 -6.33
CA THR A 60 -11.87 -0.77 -6.69
C THR A 60 -12.21 -1.72 -7.85
N ASP A 61 -12.10 -3.01 -7.59
CA ASP A 61 -12.46 -4.05 -8.55
C ASP A 61 -13.66 -4.82 -8.01
N SER A 62 -14.75 -4.85 -8.79
CA SER A 62 -16.00 -5.55 -8.47
C SER A 62 -15.83 -7.02 -8.09
N ARG A 63 -14.67 -7.64 -8.40
CA ARG A 63 -14.34 -9.01 -7.98
C ARG A 63 -14.04 -9.13 -6.49
N TYR A 64 -13.75 -8.03 -5.81
CA TYR A 64 -13.38 -7.98 -4.39
C TYR A 64 -14.41 -7.27 -3.52
N GLU A 65 -15.46 -6.71 -4.11
CA GLU A 65 -16.55 -6.01 -3.42
C GLU A 65 -17.80 -6.91 -3.48
N GLN A 66 -18.02 -7.71 -2.44
CA GLN A 66 -19.04 -8.77 -2.44
C GLN A 66 -20.44 -8.29 -2.02
N ASP A 67 -20.50 -7.30 -1.13
CA ASP A 67 -21.72 -6.68 -0.64
C ASP A 67 -21.48 -5.22 -0.23
N GLN A 68 -22.54 -4.53 0.23
CA GLN A 68 -22.45 -3.12 0.63
C GLN A 68 -21.53 -2.91 1.84
N GLU A 69 -21.52 -3.83 2.80
CA GLU A 69 -20.69 -3.70 4.00
C GLU A 69 -19.20 -3.82 3.61
N ASP A 70 -18.89 -4.75 2.71
CA ASP A 70 -17.55 -4.92 2.15
C ASP A 70 -17.08 -3.68 1.37
N CYS A 71 -17.97 -3.05 0.59
CA CYS A 71 -17.68 -1.78 -0.08
C CYS A 71 -17.31 -0.66 0.91
N GLU A 72 -18.08 -0.52 2.00
CA GLU A 72 -17.85 0.49 3.04
C GLU A 72 -16.51 0.25 3.76
N GLN A 73 -16.18 -1.02 4.05
CA GLN A 73 -14.89 -1.39 4.65
C GLN A 73 -13.72 -1.14 3.70
N ALA A 74 -13.88 -1.45 2.40
CA ALA A 74 -12.87 -1.18 1.39
C ALA A 74 -12.61 0.33 1.24
N GLU A 75 -13.66 1.16 1.20
CA GLU A 75 -13.54 2.61 1.17
C GLU A 75 -12.80 3.15 2.40
N ARG A 76 -13.17 2.67 3.58
CA ARG A 76 -12.47 3.02 4.82
C ARG A 76 -10.99 2.65 4.77
N CYS A 77 -10.64 1.45 4.32
CA CYS A 77 -9.25 1.02 4.19
C CYS A 77 -8.46 1.88 3.20
N ARG A 78 -9.07 2.27 2.08
CA ARG A 78 -8.43 3.19 1.12
C ARG A 78 -8.17 4.56 1.75
N ASN A 79 -9.14 5.11 2.49
CA ASN A 79 -8.98 6.38 3.20
C ASN A 79 -7.88 6.31 4.27
N GLU A 80 -7.79 5.21 5.01
CA GLU A 80 -6.73 4.96 5.99
C GLU A 80 -5.35 4.86 5.32
N LEU A 81 -5.23 4.16 4.17
CA LEU A 81 -3.99 4.09 3.40
C LEU A 81 -3.52 5.49 2.94
N TRP A 82 -4.45 6.31 2.43
CA TRP A 82 -4.11 7.67 2.00
C TRP A 82 -3.72 8.57 3.17
N THR A 83 -4.39 8.42 4.30
CA THR A 83 -4.02 9.11 5.54
C THR A 83 -2.61 8.72 5.99
N LEU A 84 -2.26 7.43 5.93
CA LEU A 84 -0.91 6.94 6.21
C LEU A 84 0.12 7.56 5.27
N ILE A 85 -0.11 7.53 3.96
CA ILE A 85 0.81 8.10 2.96
C ILE A 85 1.03 9.60 3.21
N ARG A 86 -0.05 10.37 3.45
CA ARG A 86 0.05 11.81 3.76
C ARG A 86 0.83 12.06 5.06
N ASN A 87 0.60 11.25 6.09
CA ASN A 87 1.33 11.35 7.36
C ASN A 87 2.82 11.04 7.22
N LEU A 88 3.17 10.06 6.37
CA LEU A 88 4.56 9.73 6.05
C LEU A 88 5.22 10.85 5.26
N LEU A 89 4.54 11.35 4.22
CA LEU A 89 4.99 12.51 3.47
C LEU A 89 5.16 13.72 4.37
N GLY A 90 4.33 13.96 5.38
CA GLY A 90 4.57 15.04 6.36
C GLY A 90 5.90 14.94 7.13
N LYS A 91 6.58 13.79 7.08
CA LYS A 91 7.81 13.47 7.82
C LYS A 91 9.00 13.10 6.92
N SER A 92 8.77 12.87 5.63
CA SER A 92 9.79 12.51 4.64
C SER A 92 9.57 13.25 3.31
N ILE A 93 10.62 13.38 2.51
CA ILE A 93 10.52 14.02 1.19
C ILE A 93 9.75 13.17 0.18
N GLU A 94 9.70 11.85 0.41
CA GLU A 94 9.03 10.90 -0.47
C GLU A 94 8.57 9.65 0.27
N VAL A 95 7.65 8.94 -0.37
CA VAL A 95 7.14 7.61 -0.02
C VAL A 95 7.14 6.77 -1.28
N GLU A 96 7.58 5.52 -1.17
CA GLU A 96 7.60 4.57 -2.28
C GLU A 96 6.52 3.51 -2.08
N LEU A 97 5.86 3.12 -3.16
CA LEU A 97 4.90 2.02 -3.19
C LEU A 97 5.33 1.01 -4.24
N CYS A 98 5.17 -0.28 -3.94
CA CYS A 98 5.33 -1.33 -4.93
C CYS A 98 4.09 -2.24 -4.91
N ILE A 99 3.50 -2.45 -6.09
CA ILE A 99 2.33 -3.29 -6.29
C ILE A 99 2.73 -4.50 -7.15
N CYS A 100 2.45 -5.70 -6.67
CA CYS A 100 2.67 -6.93 -7.42
C CYS A 100 1.68 -8.02 -7.01
N TRP A 101 1.68 -9.16 -7.69
CA TRP A 101 1.00 -10.35 -7.19
C TRP A 101 1.82 -11.02 -6.09
N GLU A 102 1.14 -11.58 -5.10
CA GLU A 102 1.75 -12.47 -4.11
C GLU A 102 2.58 -13.56 -4.80
N GLY A 103 3.84 -13.72 -4.40
CA GLY A 103 4.80 -14.65 -5.01
C GLY A 103 5.56 -14.08 -6.21
N GLN A 104 5.33 -12.82 -6.60
CA GLN A 104 6.06 -12.12 -7.67
C GLN A 104 6.96 -11.00 -7.17
N GLN A 105 7.27 -10.96 -5.87
CA GLN A 105 8.08 -9.92 -5.24
C GLN A 105 9.46 -9.75 -5.89
N TYR A 106 10.02 -10.79 -6.49
CA TYR A 106 11.30 -10.71 -7.19
C TYR A 106 11.21 -10.04 -8.57
N LYS A 107 10.02 -9.96 -9.19
CA LYS A 107 9.87 -9.41 -10.55
C LYS A 107 10.14 -7.91 -10.58
N LYS A 108 10.84 -7.44 -11.61
CA LYS A 108 11.08 -6.00 -11.79
C LYS A 108 9.75 -5.27 -12.04
N PRO A 109 9.56 -4.05 -11.51
CA PRO A 109 8.42 -3.23 -11.87
C PRO A 109 8.35 -3.04 -13.38
N LYS A 110 7.13 -3.11 -13.92
CA LYS A 110 6.86 -2.84 -15.33
C LYS A 110 6.68 -1.36 -15.56
N ASN A 111 6.02 -0.68 -14.62
CA ASN A 111 5.80 0.76 -14.66
C ASN A 111 6.52 1.40 -13.47
N ASN A 112 7.22 2.50 -13.73
CA ASN A 112 7.80 3.34 -12.69
C ASN A 112 7.14 4.71 -12.82
N VAL A 113 6.40 5.12 -11.80
CA VAL A 113 5.61 6.34 -11.81
C VAL A 113 6.14 7.25 -10.71
N THR A 114 6.38 8.51 -11.02
CA THR A 114 6.67 9.53 -10.00
C THR A 114 5.56 10.56 -10.03
N VAL A 115 4.97 10.82 -8.87
CA VAL A 115 3.88 11.78 -8.71
C VAL A 115 4.21 12.76 -7.59
N LEU A 116 3.73 13.99 -7.74
CA LEU A 116 3.80 15.01 -6.70
C LEU A 116 2.55 14.91 -5.82
N SER A 117 2.77 15.00 -4.52
CA SER A 117 1.73 15.06 -3.51
C SER A 117 0.85 16.27 -3.77
N ASN A 118 -0.45 16.04 -3.83
CA ASN A 118 -1.43 17.09 -3.94
C ASN A 118 -2.72 16.64 -3.23
N PRO A 119 -3.64 17.57 -2.89
CA PRO A 119 -4.85 17.24 -2.14
C PRO A 119 -5.78 16.23 -2.80
N PHE A 120 -5.62 15.98 -4.11
CA PHE A 120 -6.45 15.10 -4.93
C PHE A 120 -5.71 13.83 -5.37
N LEU A 121 -4.54 13.54 -4.82
CA LEU A 121 -3.69 12.42 -5.24
C LEU A 121 -4.46 11.09 -5.24
N ASP A 122 -5.31 10.89 -4.24
CA ASP A 122 -6.20 9.73 -4.06
C ASP A 122 -7.25 9.57 -5.15
N SER A 123 -7.66 10.68 -5.79
CA SER A 123 -8.61 10.66 -6.90
C SER A 123 -7.99 10.29 -8.24
N PHE A 124 -6.65 10.39 -8.37
CA PHE A 124 -5.95 10.20 -9.64
C PHE A 124 -5.06 8.96 -9.69
N LEU A 125 -4.62 8.46 -8.53
CA LEU A 125 -3.72 7.31 -8.48
C LEU A 125 -4.53 6.01 -8.42
N SER A 126 -4.55 5.30 -9.55
CA SER A 126 -4.98 3.90 -9.59
C SER A 126 -3.77 2.99 -9.50
N PHE A 127 -3.92 1.85 -8.82
CA PHE A 127 -2.88 0.84 -8.71
C PHE A 127 -3.01 -0.17 -9.85
N SER A 128 -1.90 -0.42 -10.56
CA SER A 128 -1.80 -1.49 -11.56
C SER A 128 -0.77 -2.54 -11.16
N GLU A 129 -0.89 -3.73 -11.77
CA GLU A 129 0.10 -4.79 -11.59
C GLU A 129 1.51 -4.33 -11.99
N LEU A 130 2.50 -4.65 -11.13
CA LEU A 130 3.91 -4.33 -11.32
C LEU A 130 4.21 -2.83 -11.39
N ASP A 131 3.40 -2.02 -10.73
CA ASP A 131 3.69 -0.61 -10.50
C ASP A 131 4.72 -0.44 -9.38
N PHE A 132 5.66 0.47 -9.61
CA PHE A 132 6.47 1.09 -8.57
C PHE A 132 6.23 2.59 -8.61
N ILE A 133 5.73 3.15 -7.52
CA ILE A 133 5.26 4.52 -7.46
C ILE A 133 6.06 5.28 -6.42
N THR A 134 6.72 6.36 -6.82
CA THR A 134 7.36 7.30 -5.91
C THR A 134 6.48 8.53 -5.77
N ILE A 135 5.96 8.77 -4.58
CA ILE A 135 5.19 9.96 -4.24
C ILE A 135 6.11 10.93 -3.54
N LYS A 136 6.29 12.13 -4.08
CA LYS A 136 7.14 13.19 -3.49
C LYS A 136 6.28 14.29 -2.89
N GLN A 137 6.77 14.99 -1.86
CA GLN A 137 6.13 16.21 -1.36
C GLN A 137 5.93 17.26 -2.45
#